data_AF-A0A6U5WAL4-F1
#
_entry.id   AF-A0A6U5WAL4-F1
#
_cell.length_a   1.000
_cell.length_b   1.000
_cell.length_c   1.000
_cell.angle_alpha   90.00
_cell.angle_beta   90.00
_cell.angle_gamma   90.00
#
_symmetry.space_group_name_H-M   'P 1'
#
loop_
_entity.id
_entity.type
_entity.pdbx_description
1 polymer ?
#
loop_
_entity_poly.entity_id
_entity_poly.type
_entity_poly.pdbx_seq_one_letter_code
_entity_poly.pdbx_strand_id
1 'polypeptide(L)'
;ELERFMRTTKELRGLVGELVGERLKTGKSSPGLKEAAKMCVVKMAEVRKANRDAHEAADSMLCAAEAERNKTDQVSQQLQNLQYQKIHLSRELQLCLNYKGHVVDDLIPEEEYESMTTPEERGGPRGSHEYELNRLNKEHKQREAMIKSLKQQELRKQLYEGKLTSQRKFLDGLQAHLDAIYNAAEPVRKEFSKSAPLPSLHSELAATASLLPSPLYSIYYQAHSYEVAFGEDVAVSIEGDITEAQTFMKAQATAVPPTPGADAKKRRKRKNKDMEEDEEESLTKPHPLFLKLKIPPQPEDPPSTAPTITLTFSYLTKLQIVVVQHELSSKEKEPSFLQDLFPNDSGIFSPLVANDYLYININTRRPRAFNDTNSPGRPYKWAQTVGCMTFPARDSGDASNIKAPMARQS
;
A
#
# COMPACT_ATOMS: atom_id res chain seq x y z
N GLU A 1 64.03 -79.44 -38.36
CA GLU A 1 64.98 -78.68 -39.22
C GLU A 1 66.42 -78.73 -38.71
N LEU A 2 66.65 -78.49 -37.42
CA LEU A 2 67.97 -78.60 -36.78
C LEU A 2 68.67 -79.95 -37.04
N GLU A 3 67.95 -81.07 -36.94
CA GLU A 3 68.50 -82.41 -37.24
C GLU A 3 68.96 -82.58 -38.70
N ARG A 4 68.24 -81.96 -39.64
CA ARG A 4 68.57 -81.99 -41.07
C ARG A 4 69.81 -81.13 -41.37
N PHE A 5 69.93 -79.98 -40.70
CA PHE A 5 71.12 -79.11 -40.76
C PHE A 5 72.35 -79.81 -40.15
N MET A 6 72.19 -80.45 -39.00
CA MET A 6 73.25 -81.23 -38.34
C MET A 6 73.71 -82.41 -39.20
N ARG A 7 72.78 -83.09 -39.89
CA ARG A 7 73.11 -84.19 -40.80
C ARG A 7 73.89 -83.71 -42.03
N THR A 8 73.42 -82.65 -42.69
CA THR A 8 74.06 -82.09 -43.90
C THR A 8 75.43 -81.47 -43.62
N THR A 9 75.62 -80.84 -42.45
CA THR A 9 76.94 -80.34 -42.01
C THR A 9 77.91 -81.48 -41.66
N LYS A 10 77.41 -82.59 -41.09
CA LYS A 10 78.21 -83.81 -40.86
C LYS A 10 78.64 -84.46 -42.18
N GLU A 11 77.73 -84.57 -43.15
CA GLU A 11 78.01 -85.06 -44.51
C GLU A 11 79.02 -84.16 -45.23
N LEU A 12 78.84 -82.83 -45.18
CA LEU A 12 79.78 -81.85 -45.74
C LEU A 12 81.17 -81.98 -45.11
N ARG A 13 81.26 -82.14 -43.78
CA ARG A 13 82.54 -82.33 -43.08
C ARG A 13 83.25 -83.60 -43.53
N GLY A 14 82.50 -84.69 -43.74
CA GLY A 14 83.01 -85.93 -44.31
C GLY A 14 83.59 -85.72 -45.71
N LEU A 15 82.80 -85.13 -46.62
CA LEU A 15 83.20 -84.87 -48.01
C LEU A 15 84.39 -83.89 -48.13
N VAL A 16 84.46 -82.86 -47.27
CA VAL A 16 85.62 -81.95 -47.20
C VAL A 16 86.86 -82.68 -46.69
N GLY A 17 86.72 -83.58 -45.71
CA GLY A 17 87.81 -84.43 -45.23
C GLY A 17 88.36 -85.34 -46.34
N GLU A 18 87.49 -85.93 -47.14
CA GLU A 18 87.86 -86.74 -48.32
C GLU A 18 88.57 -85.91 -49.39
N LEU A 19 88.05 -84.72 -49.73
CA LEU A 19 88.69 -83.79 -50.67
C LEU A 19 90.11 -83.36 -50.26
N VAL A 20 90.29 -83.01 -48.98
CA VAL A 20 91.61 -82.62 -48.45
C VAL A 20 92.55 -83.82 -48.47
N GLY A 21 92.06 -85.00 -48.08
CA GLY A 21 92.81 -86.25 -48.11
C GLY A 21 93.26 -86.67 -49.51
N GLU A 22 92.40 -86.57 -50.52
CA GLU A 22 92.72 -86.92 -51.91
C GLU A 22 93.67 -85.91 -52.58
N ARG A 23 93.53 -84.62 -52.27
CA ARG A 23 94.43 -83.55 -52.75
C ARG A 23 95.84 -83.67 -52.16
N LEU A 24 95.99 -84.14 -50.93
CA LEU A 24 97.30 -84.43 -50.31
C LEU A 24 98.00 -85.64 -50.93
N LYS A 25 97.24 -86.61 -51.45
CA LYS A 25 97.77 -87.85 -52.05
C LYS A 25 98.10 -87.73 -53.54
N THR A 26 97.38 -86.88 -54.27
CA THR A 26 97.52 -86.73 -55.73
C THR A 26 97.66 -85.26 -56.09
N GLY A 27 98.89 -84.80 -56.37
CA GLY A 27 99.15 -83.42 -56.80
C GLY A 27 98.56 -83.02 -58.17
N LYS A 28 97.59 -83.77 -58.73
CA LYS A 28 96.94 -83.56 -60.04
C LYS A 28 95.42 -83.73 -59.93
N SER A 29 94.66 -82.99 -60.74
CA SER A 29 93.19 -82.99 -60.76
C SER A 29 92.61 -84.34 -61.26
N SER A 30 92.11 -85.18 -60.35
CA SER A 30 91.35 -86.40 -60.63
C SER A 30 89.86 -86.09 -60.95
N PRO A 31 89.19 -86.83 -61.85
CA PRO A 31 87.75 -86.68 -62.08
C PRO A 31 86.91 -86.95 -60.81
N GLY A 32 87.36 -87.83 -59.90
CA GLY A 32 86.72 -88.07 -58.60
C GLY A 32 86.80 -86.85 -57.67
N LEU A 33 87.93 -86.12 -57.70
CA LEU A 33 88.12 -84.88 -56.96
C LEU A 33 87.14 -83.78 -57.43
N LYS A 34 86.83 -83.75 -58.73
CA LYS A 34 85.85 -82.80 -59.29
C LYS A 34 84.42 -83.14 -58.86
N GLU A 35 84.06 -84.41 -58.77
CA GLU A 35 82.74 -84.83 -58.28
C GLU A 35 82.56 -84.62 -56.77
N ALA A 36 83.57 -84.94 -55.96
CA ALA A 36 83.55 -84.63 -54.53
C ALA A 36 83.45 -83.12 -54.27
N ALA A 37 84.15 -82.30 -55.08
CA ALA A 37 84.03 -80.84 -55.02
C ALA A 37 82.62 -80.34 -55.37
N LYS A 38 81.99 -80.91 -56.41
CA LYS A 38 80.58 -80.60 -56.76
C LYS A 38 79.63 -80.98 -55.63
N MET A 39 79.78 -82.16 -55.02
CA MET A 39 78.96 -82.61 -53.89
C MET A 39 79.12 -81.72 -52.66
N CYS A 40 80.33 -81.25 -52.36
CA CYS A 40 80.56 -80.25 -51.31
C CYS A 40 79.85 -78.92 -51.60
N VAL A 41 79.88 -78.43 -52.84
CA VAL A 41 79.17 -77.20 -53.22
C VAL A 41 77.66 -77.36 -53.05
N VAL A 42 77.08 -78.51 -53.45
CA VAL A 42 75.66 -78.83 -53.25
C VAL A 42 75.31 -78.86 -51.76
N LYS A 43 76.10 -79.56 -50.93
CA LYS A 43 75.88 -79.62 -49.48
C LYS A 43 76.03 -78.26 -48.80
N MET A 44 76.97 -77.43 -49.25
CA MET A 44 77.09 -76.05 -48.78
C MET A 44 75.89 -75.19 -49.19
N ALA A 45 75.31 -75.41 -50.38
CA ALA A 45 74.08 -74.76 -50.80
C ALA A 45 72.87 -75.21 -49.96
N GLU A 46 72.76 -76.50 -49.61
CA GLU A 46 71.73 -77.03 -48.71
C GLU A 46 71.81 -76.40 -47.31
N VAL A 47 73.02 -76.28 -46.74
CA VAL A 47 73.25 -75.62 -45.44
C VAL A 47 72.89 -74.13 -45.51
N ARG A 48 73.28 -73.42 -46.58
CA ARG A 48 72.90 -72.02 -46.79
C ARG A 48 71.38 -71.85 -46.92
N LYS A 49 70.71 -72.77 -47.61
CA LYS A 49 69.24 -72.78 -47.72
C LYS A 49 68.59 -72.99 -46.37
N ALA A 50 68.99 -74.02 -45.62
CA ALA A 50 68.45 -74.28 -44.29
C ALA A 50 68.67 -73.11 -43.31
N ASN A 51 69.78 -72.39 -43.42
CA ASN A 51 70.00 -71.17 -42.64
C ASN A 51 69.06 -70.03 -43.06
N ARG A 52 68.81 -69.85 -44.36
CA ARG A 52 67.83 -68.86 -44.86
C ARG A 52 66.42 -69.22 -44.40
N ASP A 53 66.00 -70.48 -44.57
CA ASP A 53 64.69 -70.96 -44.13
C ASP A 53 64.49 -70.75 -42.62
N ALA A 54 65.52 -70.97 -41.80
CA ALA A 54 65.47 -70.72 -40.36
C ALA A 54 65.38 -69.22 -40.00
N HIS A 55 66.10 -68.36 -40.72
CA HIS A 55 65.96 -66.91 -40.57
C HIS A 55 64.57 -66.43 -40.99
N GLU A 56 64.05 -66.90 -42.13
CA GLU A 56 62.70 -66.58 -42.61
C GLU A 56 61.62 -67.05 -41.61
N ALA A 57 61.77 -68.23 -41.02
CA ALA A 57 60.87 -68.72 -39.98
C ALA A 57 60.94 -67.88 -38.69
N ALA A 58 62.15 -67.50 -38.26
CA ALA A 58 62.34 -66.63 -37.09
C ALA A 58 61.75 -65.23 -37.33
N ASP A 59 61.98 -64.64 -38.50
CA ASP A 59 61.42 -63.35 -38.90
C ASP A 59 59.88 -63.43 -38.96
N SER A 60 59.33 -64.51 -39.51
CA SER A 60 57.87 -64.73 -39.54
C SER A 60 57.27 -64.83 -38.13
N MET A 61 57.94 -65.54 -37.20
CA MET A 61 57.52 -65.61 -35.80
C MET A 61 57.61 -64.26 -35.09
N LEU A 62 58.66 -63.46 -35.38
CA LEU A 62 58.80 -62.11 -34.86
C LEU A 62 57.68 -61.20 -35.38
N CYS A 63 57.38 -61.23 -36.69
CA CYS A 63 56.27 -60.49 -37.27
C CYS A 63 54.92 -60.87 -36.65
N ALA A 64 54.67 -62.17 -36.41
CA ALA A 64 53.45 -62.63 -35.76
C ALA A 64 53.36 -62.14 -34.29
N ALA A 65 54.47 -62.21 -33.54
CA ALA A 65 54.52 -61.72 -32.16
C ALA A 65 54.34 -60.18 -32.10
N GLU A 66 54.95 -59.44 -33.02
CA GLU A 66 54.74 -57.99 -33.14
C GLU A 66 53.30 -57.63 -33.49
N ALA A 67 52.65 -58.40 -34.37
CA ALA A 67 51.25 -58.19 -34.71
C ALA A 67 50.32 -58.38 -33.49
N GLU A 68 50.52 -59.44 -32.70
CA GLU A 68 49.74 -59.66 -31.47
C GLU A 68 50.06 -58.62 -30.38
N ARG A 69 51.32 -58.19 -30.27
CA ARG A 69 51.71 -57.09 -29.38
C ARG A 69 50.99 -55.81 -29.77
N ASN A 70 50.99 -55.45 -31.05
CA ASN A 70 50.32 -54.24 -31.54
C ASN A 70 48.81 -54.25 -31.27
N LYS A 71 48.15 -55.41 -31.42
CA LYS A 71 46.73 -55.57 -31.04
C LYS A 71 46.53 -55.35 -29.53
N THR A 72 47.40 -55.93 -28.71
CA THR A 72 47.36 -55.74 -27.25
C THR A 72 47.56 -54.28 -26.86
N ASP A 73 48.52 -53.60 -27.49
CA ASP A 73 48.81 -52.19 -27.26
C ASP A 73 47.60 -51.31 -27.66
N GLN A 74 46.95 -51.62 -28.78
CA GLN A 74 45.74 -50.92 -29.23
C GLN A 74 44.59 -51.05 -28.21
N VAL A 75 44.35 -52.25 -27.70
CA VAL A 75 43.31 -52.49 -26.67
C VAL A 75 43.69 -51.81 -25.34
N SER A 76 44.97 -51.85 -24.96
CA SER A 76 45.48 -51.16 -23.77
C SER A 76 45.28 -49.64 -23.85
N GLN A 77 45.55 -49.05 -25.02
CA GLN A 77 45.31 -47.62 -25.27
C GLN A 77 43.81 -47.28 -25.18
N GLN A 78 42.93 -48.13 -25.73
CA GLN A 78 41.48 -47.96 -25.59
C GLN A 78 41.04 -48.03 -24.13
N LEU A 79 41.56 -48.99 -23.37
CA LEU A 79 41.27 -49.11 -21.93
C LEU A 79 41.71 -47.86 -21.17
N GLN A 80 42.90 -47.33 -21.46
CA GLN A 80 43.41 -46.11 -20.84
C GLN A 80 42.52 -44.90 -21.16
N ASN A 81 42.08 -44.75 -22.41
CA ASN A 81 41.13 -43.71 -22.80
C ASN A 81 39.81 -43.80 -22.01
N LEU A 82 39.25 -45.01 -21.85
CA LEU A 82 38.03 -45.23 -21.07
C LEU A 82 38.24 -44.95 -19.58
N GLN A 83 39.39 -45.31 -19.02
CA GLN A 83 39.73 -44.99 -17.63
C GLN A 83 39.81 -43.47 -17.41
N TYR A 84 40.42 -42.73 -18.34
CA TYR A 84 40.43 -41.27 -18.27
C TYR A 84 39.02 -40.68 -18.35
N GLN A 85 38.18 -41.16 -19.26
CA GLN A 85 36.78 -40.71 -19.35
C GLN A 85 36.01 -40.98 -18.05
N LYS A 86 36.18 -42.17 -17.46
CA LYS A 86 35.56 -42.51 -16.17
C LYS A 86 36.01 -41.53 -15.07
N ILE A 87 37.30 -41.25 -14.95
CA ILE A 87 37.83 -40.32 -13.94
C ILE A 87 37.29 -38.90 -14.18
N HIS A 88 37.27 -38.45 -15.44
CA HIS A 88 36.71 -37.15 -15.80
C HIS A 88 35.24 -37.03 -15.39
N LEU A 89 34.40 -37.96 -15.85
CA LEU A 89 32.97 -37.97 -15.53
C LEU A 89 32.70 -38.10 -14.03
N SER A 90 33.52 -38.86 -13.31
CA SER A 90 33.39 -38.99 -11.85
C SER A 90 33.71 -37.67 -11.13
N ARG A 91 34.71 -36.92 -11.60
CA ARG A 91 35.03 -35.59 -11.05
C ARG A 91 33.92 -34.60 -11.35
N GLU A 92 33.38 -34.61 -12.58
CA GLU A 92 32.28 -33.74 -12.98
C GLU A 92 31.02 -34.05 -12.16
N LEU A 93 30.70 -35.33 -11.95
CA LEU A 93 29.61 -35.74 -11.07
C LEU A 93 29.81 -35.24 -9.63
N GLN A 94 31.04 -35.35 -9.09
CA GLN A 94 31.35 -34.83 -7.76
C GLN A 94 31.19 -33.31 -7.68
N LEU A 95 31.58 -32.57 -8.71
CA LEU A 95 31.37 -31.12 -8.78
C LEU A 95 29.88 -30.79 -8.76
N CYS A 96 29.07 -31.50 -9.55
CA CYS A 96 27.61 -31.33 -9.58
C CYS A 96 26.96 -31.70 -8.24
N LEU A 97 27.37 -32.79 -7.60
CA LEU A 97 26.82 -33.23 -6.30
C LEU A 97 27.22 -32.30 -5.16
N ASN A 98 28.42 -31.73 -5.22
CA ASN A 98 28.91 -30.79 -4.22
C ASN A 98 28.40 -29.36 -4.43
N TYR A 99 27.61 -29.12 -5.47
CA TYR A 99 26.95 -27.84 -5.68
C TYR A 99 25.96 -27.60 -4.53
N LYS A 100 26.38 -26.77 -3.58
CA LYS A 100 25.49 -26.20 -2.59
C LYS A 100 24.89 -24.95 -3.21
N GLY A 101 23.57 -24.95 -3.39
CA GLY A 101 22.83 -23.75 -3.76
C GLY A 101 23.00 -22.65 -2.72
N HIS A 102 22.46 -21.46 -3.02
CA HIS A 102 22.41 -20.37 -2.05
C HIS A 102 21.74 -20.85 -0.75
N VAL A 103 22.33 -20.51 0.39
CA VAL A 103 21.76 -20.81 1.71
C VAL A 103 20.45 -20.05 1.81
N VAL A 104 19.34 -20.77 1.81
CA VAL A 104 18.02 -20.17 2.00
C VAL A 104 17.94 -19.70 3.46
N ASP A 105 17.55 -18.44 3.66
CA ASP A 105 17.22 -17.91 4.99
C ASP A 105 16.19 -18.81 5.69
N ASP A 106 16.06 -18.66 7.02
CA ASP A 106 15.01 -19.33 7.78
C ASP A 106 13.62 -19.00 7.19
N LEU A 107 13.06 -19.98 6.49
CA LEU A 107 11.72 -19.93 5.90
C LEU A 107 10.65 -20.05 6.99
N ILE A 108 9.44 -19.55 6.73
CA ILE A 108 8.26 -19.72 7.60
C ILE A 108 8.16 -21.19 8.06
N PRO A 109 8.09 -21.49 9.37
CA PRO A 109 7.99 -22.86 9.87
C PRO A 109 6.92 -23.68 9.13
N GLU A 110 7.17 -24.96 8.90
CA GLU A 110 6.24 -25.82 8.14
C GLU A 110 4.83 -25.85 8.76
N GLU A 111 4.75 -25.83 10.09
CA GLU A 111 3.49 -25.80 10.85
C GLU A 111 2.68 -24.54 10.54
N GLU A 112 3.34 -23.38 10.52
CA GLU A 112 2.71 -22.09 10.20
C GLU A 112 2.30 -22.05 8.73
N TYR A 113 3.14 -22.55 7.83
CA TYR A 113 2.82 -22.62 6.41
C TYR A 113 1.58 -23.49 6.14
N GLU A 114 1.48 -24.65 6.79
CA GLU A 114 0.31 -25.53 6.67
C GLU A 114 -0.95 -24.90 7.27
N SER A 115 -0.84 -24.14 8.36
CA SER A 115 -2.00 -23.43 8.92
C SER A 115 -2.54 -22.33 7.98
N MET A 116 -1.67 -21.76 7.14
CA MET A 116 -1.94 -20.61 6.27
C MET A 116 -2.28 -21.00 4.81
N THR A 117 -2.29 -22.30 4.49
CA THR A 117 -2.49 -22.83 3.12
C THR A 117 -3.38 -24.06 3.09
N THR A 118 -4.14 -24.22 2.00
CA THR A 118 -4.93 -25.43 1.76
C THR A 118 -4.06 -26.57 1.23
N PRO A 119 -4.49 -27.85 1.32
CA PRO A 119 -3.73 -28.98 0.78
C PRO A 119 -3.42 -28.87 -0.72
N GLU A 120 -4.28 -28.23 -1.50
CA GLU A 120 -4.07 -27.99 -2.93
C GLU A 120 -2.97 -26.94 -3.19
N GLU A 121 -2.91 -25.89 -2.37
CA GLU A 121 -1.87 -24.85 -2.45
C GLU A 121 -0.47 -25.34 -2.06
N ARG A 122 -0.38 -26.49 -1.39
CA ARG A 122 0.89 -27.09 -0.94
C ARG A 122 1.61 -27.86 -2.03
N GLY A 123 0.93 -28.28 -3.10
CA GLY A 123 1.57 -28.97 -4.23
C GLY A 123 2.27 -30.29 -3.88
N GLY A 124 1.79 -31.01 -2.84
CA GLY A 124 2.29 -32.34 -2.48
C GLY A 124 2.67 -32.51 -1.00
N PRO A 125 3.30 -33.65 -0.66
CA PRO A 125 3.72 -33.94 0.71
C PRO A 125 4.92 -33.08 1.14
N ARG A 126 5.15 -33.00 2.46
CA ARG A 126 6.32 -32.33 3.03
C ARG A 126 7.62 -32.86 2.44
N GLY A 127 8.56 -31.95 2.17
CA GLY A 127 9.85 -32.26 1.53
C GLY A 127 9.78 -32.53 0.02
N SER A 128 8.59 -32.43 -0.59
CA SER A 128 8.50 -32.37 -2.05
C SER A 128 9.09 -31.04 -2.55
N HIS A 129 9.79 -31.07 -3.68
CA HIS A 129 10.32 -29.85 -4.30
C HIS A 129 9.21 -28.82 -4.57
N GLU A 130 8.05 -29.27 -5.01
CA GLU A 130 6.90 -28.40 -5.28
C GLU A 130 6.33 -27.78 -3.99
N TYR A 131 6.36 -28.50 -2.87
CA TYR A 131 6.01 -27.99 -1.54
C TYR A 131 6.94 -26.87 -1.10
N GLU A 132 8.25 -27.05 -1.25
CA GLU A 132 9.26 -26.05 -0.90
C GLU A 132 9.15 -24.78 -1.76
N LEU A 133 8.92 -24.94 -3.07
CA LEU A 133 8.68 -23.81 -3.98
C LEU A 133 7.42 -23.01 -3.62
N ASN A 134 6.33 -23.71 -3.29
CA ASN A 134 5.09 -23.05 -2.89
C ASN A 134 5.22 -22.36 -1.54
N ARG A 135 5.95 -22.96 -0.58
CA ARG A 135 6.32 -22.33 0.70
C ARG A 135 7.13 -21.05 0.49
N LEU A 136 8.18 -21.10 -0.34
CA LEU A 136 9.00 -19.93 -0.67
C LEU A 136 8.17 -18.82 -1.34
N ASN A 137 7.33 -19.18 -2.31
CA ASN A 137 6.47 -18.22 -3.00
C ASN A 137 5.44 -17.56 -2.07
N LYS A 138 4.88 -18.32 -1.13
CA LYS A 138 3.95 -17.79 -0.13
C LYS A 138 4.65 -16.77 0.75
N GLU A 139 5.83 -17.10 1.25
CA GLU A 139 6.63 -16.20 2.07
C GLU A 139 7.04 -14.93 1.31
N HIS A 140 7.50 -15.07 0.07
CA HIS A 140 7.83 -13.94 -0.79
C HIS A 140 6.66 -12.96 -0.90
N LYS A 141 5.45 -13.47 -1.20
CA LYS A 141 4.24 -12.64 -1.28
C LYS A 141 3.91 -11.98 0.06
N GLN A 142 4.11 -12.65 1.18
CA GLN A 142 3.90 -12.07 2.51
C GLN A 142 4.91 -10.95 2.78
N ARG A 143 6.21 -11.18 2.55
CA ARG A 143 7.26 -10.17 2.71
C ARG A 143 7.01 -8.95 1.82
N GLU A 144 6.61 -9.15 0.56
CA GLU A 144 6.23 -8.05 -0.33
C GLU A 144 5.03 -7.24 0.19
N ALA A 145 3.99 -7.91 0.69
CA ALA A 145 2.83 -7.25 1.26
C ALA A 145 3.19 -6.44 2.52
N MET A 146 4.03 -7.00 3.39
CA MET A 146 4.54 -6.33 4.58
C MET A 146 5.36 -5.08 4.22
N ILE A 147 6.24 -5.16 3.23
CA ILE A 147 7.03 -4.02 2.76
C ILE A 147 6.12 -2.92 2.20
N LYS A 148 5.09 -3.27 1.42
CA LYS A 148 4.11 -2.30 0.90
C LYS A 148 3.35 -1.61 2.05
N SER A 149 2.90 -2.37 3.05
CA SER A 149 2.23 -1.83 4.23
C SER A 149 3.14 -0.89 5.02
N LEU A 150 4.39 -1.29 5.25
CA LEU A 150 5.39 -0.49 5.95
C LEU A 150 5.60 0.86 5.26
N LYS A 151 5.82 0.87 3.93
CA LYS A 151 5.96 2.11 3.14
C LYS A 151 4.73 3.02 3.26
N GLN A 152 3.52 2.44 3.27
CA GLN A 152 2.29 3.21 3.43
C GLN A 152 2.20 3.86 4.82
N GLN A 153 2.59 3.12 5.88
CA GLN A 153 2.59 3.64 7.25
C GLN A 153 3.66 4.72 7.46
N GLU A 154 4.84 4.57 6.87
CA GLU A 154 5.89 5.60 6.89
C GLU A 154 5.41 6.91 6.24
N LEU A 155 4.76 6.83 5.08
CA LEU A 155 4.20 8.01 4.42
C LEU A 155 3.13 8.68 5.28
N ARG A 156 2.24 7.90 5.91
CA ARG A 156 1.23 8.43 6.85
C ARG A 156 1.88 9.13 8.02
N LYS A 157 2.91 8.53 8.62
CA LYS A 157 3.67 9.11 9.72
C LYS A 157 4.25 10.47 9.32
N GLN A 158 4.92 10.56 8.17
CA GLN A 158 5.49 11.83 7.67
C GLN A 158 4.41 12.90 7.46
N LEU A 159 3.24 12.54 6.93
CA LEU A 159 2.12 13.46 6.78
C LEU A 159 1.60 13.99 8.12
N TYR A 160 1.48 13.12 9.13
CA TYR A 160 1.04 13.53 10.46
C TYR A 160 2.08 14.40 11.17
N GLU A 161 3.37 14.09 11.02
CA GLU A 161 4.46 14.92 11.55
C GLU A 161 4.46 16.32 10.90
N GLY A 162 4.21 16.40 9.58
CA GLY A 162 4.04 17.68 8.88
C GLY A 162 2.84 18.49 9.40
N LYS A 163 1.69 17.85 9.62
CA LYS A 163 0.51 18.51 10.21
C LYS A 163 0.79 19.00 11.63
N LEU A 164 1.37 18.14 12.48
CA LEU A 164 1.68 18.46 13.86
C LEU A 164 2.65 19.63 13.98
N THR A 165 3.70 19.65 13.15
CA THR A 165 4.66 20.76 13.13
C THR A 165 4.02 22.07 12.66
N SER A 166 3.13 22.03 11.66
CA SER A 166 2.39 23.23 11.22
C SER A 166 1.43 23.76 12.30
N GLN A 167 0.69 22.88 12.97
CA GLN A 167 -0.20 23.25 14.07
C GLN A 167 0.56 23.81 15.26
N ARG A 168 1.72 23.23 15.60
CA ARG A 168 2.58 23.75 16.67
C ARG A 168 3.09 25.14 16.34
N LYS A 169 3.60 25.36 15.12
CA LYS A 169 4.02 26.71 14.67
C LYS A 169 2.87 27.72 14.72
N PHE A 170 1.65 27.29 14.34
CA PHE A 170 0.47 28.14 14.45
C PHE A 170 0.16 28.51 15.90
N LEU A 171 0.18 27.55 16.84
CA LEU A 171 -0.06 27.80 18.26
C LEU A 171 1.02 28.68 18.89
N ASP A 172 2.29 28.41 18.58
CA ASP A 172 3.43 29.23 19.05
C ASP A 172 3.30 30.67 18.50
N GLY A 173 2.88 30.82 17.25
CA GLY A 173 2.63 32.13 16.63
C GLY A 173 1.38 32.83 17.17
N LEU A 174 0.34 32.08 17.54
CA LEU A 174 -0.90 32.61 18.09
C LEU A 174 -0.65 33.36 19.40
N GLN A 175 0.21 32.83 20.28
CA GLN A 175 0.58 33.51 21.52
C GLN A 175 1.18 34.90 21.23
N ALA A 176 2.13 34.98 20.30
CA ALA A 176 2.73 36.24 19.91
C ALA A 176 1.71 37.23 19.31
N HIS A 177 0.75 36.75 18.51
CA HIS A 177 -0.33 37.58 18.01
C HIS A 177 -1.29 38.06 19.11
N LEU A 178 -1.61 37.20 20.08
CA LEU A 178 -2.44 37.57 21.23
C LEU A 178 -1.75 38.61 22.11
N ASP A 179 -0.44 38.45 22.36
CA ASP A 179 0.36 39.43 23.10
C ASP A 179 0.41 40.77 22.37
N ALA A 180 0.55 40.76 21.03
CA ALA A 180 0.51 41.98 20.22
C ALA A 180 -0.85 42.69 20.32
N ILE A 181 -1.97 41.94 20.24
CA ILE A 181 -3.32 42.50 20.42
C ILE A 181 -3.50 43.05 21.83
N TYR A 182 -3.09 42.31 22.86
CA TYR A 182 -3.16 42.74 24.26
C TYR A 182 -2.41 44.05 24.46
N ASN A 183 -1.15 44.12 24.01
CA ASN A 183 -0.32 45.32 24.15
C ASN A 183 -0.88 46.52 23.37
N ALA A 184 -1.46 46.30 22.18
CA ALA A 184 -2.09 47.35 21.40
C ALA A 184 -3.42 47.84 22.01
N ALA A 185 -4.20 46.95 22.64
CA ALA A 185 -5.48 47.26 23.25
C ALA A 185 -5.35 47.80 24.70
N GLU A 186 -4.24 47.53 25.38
CA GLU A 186 -4.01 47.93 26.78
C GLU A 186 -4.22 49.42 27.09
N PRO A 187 -3.75 50.40 26.29
CA PRO A 187 -4.01 51.81 26.58
C PRO A 187 -5.52 52.14 26.53
N VAL A 188 -6.24 51.56 25.57
CA VAL A 188 -7.69 51.74 25.43
C VAL A 188 -8.42 51.11 26.61
N ARG A 189 -8.05 49.87 27.00
CA ARG A 189 -8.61 49.18 28.16
C ARG A 189 -8.46 50.01 29.44
N LYS A 190 -7.28 50.61 29.66
CA LYS A 190 -7.03 51.48 30.83
C LYS A 190 -7.94 52.70 30.84
N GLU A 191 -8.19 53.35 29.71
CA GLU A 191 -9.11 54.48 29.66
C GLU A 191 -10.57 54.06 29.90
N PHE A 192 -11.05 52.99 29.27
CA PHE A 192 -12.42 52.51 29.49
C PHE A 192 -12.65 52.01 30.92
N SER A 193 -11.66 51.38 31.55
CA SER A 193 -11.76 50.92 32.94
C SER A 193 -11.89 52.05 33.97
N LYS A 194 -11.52 53.30 33.60
CA LYS A 194 -11.72 54.49 34.43
C LYS A 194 -13.13 55.05 34.29
N SER A 195 -13.77 54.89 33.13
CA SER A 195 -15.08 55.49 32.82
C SER A 195 -16.27 54.55 33.05
N ALA A 196 -16.07 53.23 32.96
CA ALA A 196 -17.10 52.23 33.21
C ALA A 196 -16.48 50.92 33.70
N PRO A 197 -16.97 50.31 34.80
CA PRO A 197 -16.63 48.94 35.13
C PRO A 197 -17.10 48.04 33.99
N LEU A 198 -16.16 47.44 33.24
CA LEU A 198 -16.49 46.38 32.31
C LEU A 198 -17.13 45.25 33.12
N PRO A 199 -18.35 44.80 32.78
CA PRO A 199 -18.94 43.64 33.43
C PRO A 199 -17.99 42.47 33.22
N SER A 200 -17.58 41.84 34.31
CA SER A 200 -16.97 40.53 34.23
C SER A 200 -18.05 39.58 33.72
N LEU A 201 -17.84 38.97 32.55
CA LEU A 201 -18.64 37.81 32.16
C LEU A 201 -18.56 36.80 33.31
N HIS A 202 -19.68 36.58 33.98
CA HIS A 202 -19.76 35.65 35.10
C HIS A 202 -19.15 34.29 34.71
N SER A 203 -18.24 33.78 35.55
CA SER A 203 -17.43 32.58 35.26
C SER A 203 -18.23 31.32 34.90
N GLU A 204 -19.47 31.21 35.38
CA GLU A 204 -20.33 30.04 35.14
C GLU A 204 -21.01 30.09 33.76
N LEU A 205 -21.54 31.25 33.34
CA LEU A 205 -22.10 31.42 32.00
C LEU A 205 -21.01 31.44 30.92
N ALA A 206 -19.79 31.88 31.24
CA ALA A 206 -18.67 31.85 30.30
C ALA A 206 -18.30 30.42 29.87
N ALA A 207 -18.36 29.45 30.80
CA ALA A 207 -18.06 28.05 30.52
C ALA A 207 -19.09 27.42 29.57
N THR A 208 -20.39 27.67 29.79
CA THR A 208 -21.45 27.16 28.90
C THR A 208 -21.48 27.91 27.56
N ALA A 209 -21.25 29.22 27.56
CA ALA A 209 -21.15 30.03 26.34
C ALA A 209 -19.99 29.59 25.43
N SER A 210 -18.90 29.06 25.98
CA SER A 210 -17.77 28.53 25.19
C SER A 210 -18.13 27.34 24.29
N LEU A 211 -19.25 26.65 24.58
CA LEU A 211 -19.77 25.53 23.80
C LEU A 211 -20.77 25.96 22.71
N LEU A 212 -21.12 27.25 22.65
CA LEU A 212 -22.04 27.76 21.63
C LEU A 212 -21.36 27.87 20.26
N PRO A 213 -22.08 27.62 19.15
CA PRO A 213 -21.65 28.02 17.82
C PRO A 213 -21.38 29.53 17.75
N SER A 214 -20.39 29.93 16.94
CA SER A 214 -19.99 31.34 16.81
C SER A 214 -21.17 32.31 16.62
N PRO A 215 -22.19 32.03 15.79
CA PRO A 215 -23.33 32.93 15.65
C PRO A 215 -24.18 33.07 16.92
N LEU A 216 -24.44 31.97 17.62
CA LEU A 216 -25.19 32.04 18.89
C LEU A 216 -24.36 32.74 19.96
N TYR A 217 -23.06 32.48 20.03
CA TYR A 217 -22.17 33.20 20.95
C TYR A 217 -22.22 34.72 20.72
N SER A 218 -22.23 35.17 19.45
CA SER A 218 -22.39 36.59 19.12
C SER A 218 -23.72 37.17 19.58
N ILE A 219 -24.84 36.46 19.39
CA ILE A 219 -26.16 36.89 19.87
C ILE A 219 -26.17 36.98 21.40
N TYR A 220 -25.66 35.97 22.09
CA TYR A 220 -25.55 35.96 23.56
C TYR A 220 -24.75 37.17 24.06
N TYR A 221 -23.59 37.40 23.47
CA TYR A 221 -22.72 38.51 23.88
C TYR A 221 -23.37 39.87 23.61
N GLN A 222 -24.02 40.06 22.45
CA GLN A 222 -24.74 41.29 22.13
C GLN A 222 -25.90 41.53 23.09
N ALA A 223 -26.72 40.51 23.36
CA ALA A 223 -27.86 40.63 24.25
C ALA A 223 -27.44 40.94 25.70
N HIS A 224 -26.40 40.27 26.20
CA HIS A 224 -25.85 40.57 27.53
C HIS A 224 -25.22 41.97 27.59
N SER A 225 -24.53 42.40 26.52
CA SER A 225 -23.97 43.76 26.45
C SER A 225 -25.06 44.83 26.44
N TYR A 226 -26.22 44.54 25.85
CA TYR A 226 -27.37 45.42 25.78
C TYR A 226 -28.05 45.55 27.15
N GLU A 227 -28.29 44.43 27.85
CA GLU A 227 -28.78 44.40 29.23
C GLU A 227 -27.90 45.28 30.15
N VAL A 228 -26.58 45.11 30.07
CA VAL A 228 -25.63 45.92 30.85
C VAL A 228 -25.68 47.40 30.48
N ALA A 229 -25.69 47.73 29.19
CA ALA A 229 -25.53 49.10 28.73
C ALA A 229 -26.77 49.97 28.99
N PHE A 230 -27.96 49.38 28.87
CA PHE A 230 -29.22 50.11 28.95
C PHE A 230 -30.03 49.80 30.22
N GLY A 231 -29.68 48.76 30.98
CA GLY A 231 -30.41 48.36 32.18
C GLY A 231 -31.83 47.88 31.88
N GLU A 232 -32.10 47.45 30.66
CA GLU A 232 -33.37 46.81 30.28
C GLU A 232 -33.39 45.36 30.74
N ASP A 233 -34.53 44.89 31.26
CA ASP A 233 -34.75 43.53 31.79
C ASP A 233 -34.83 42.45 30.67
N VAL A 234 -33.91 42.48 29.70
CA VAL A 234 -33.82 41.46 28.65
C VAL A 234 -33.08 40.23 29.20
N ALA A 235 -33.83 39.28 29.75
CA ALA A 235 -33.25 38.07 30.33
C ALA A 235 -32.81 37.07 29.24
N VAL A 236 -31.52 36.72 29.24
CA VAL A 236 -30.92 35.76 28.30
C VAL A 236 -30.51 34.47 29.02
N SER A 237 -31.01 33.32 28.56
CA SER A 237 -30.60 32.00 29.05
C SER A 237 -30.01 31.13 27.94
N ILE A 238 -28.95 30.40 28.28
CA ILE A 238 -28.40 29.33 27.44
C ILE A 238 -29.07 28.03 27.89
N GLU A 239 -29.78 27.37 26.98
CA GLU A 239 -30.53 26.15 27.26
C GLU A 239 -30.15 25.03 26.27
N GLY A 240 -30.41 23.78 26.69
CA GLY A 240 -30.12 22.59 25.88
C GLY A 240 -29.22 21.57 26.58
N ASP A 241 -28.70 20.61 25.83
CA ASP A 241 -27.87 19.53 26.34
C ASP A 241 -26.37 19.87 26.27
N ILE A 242 -25.79 20.15 27.42
CA ILE A 242 -24.36 20.46 27.59
C ILE A 242 -23.48 19.27 27.20
N THR A 243 -23.93 18.04 27.49
CA THR A 243 -23.15 16.82 27.21
C THR A 243 -23.12 16.52 25.71
N GLU A 244 -24.25 16.66 25.01
CA GLU A 244 -24.30 16.55 23.56
C GLU A 244 -23.45 17.65 22.90
N ALA A 245 -23.48 18.89 23.41
CA ALA A 245 -22.61 19.96 22.91
C ALA A 245 -21.10 19.67 23.09
N GLN A 246 -20.68 19.14 24.24
CA GLN A 246 -19.28 18.77 24.45
C GLN A 246 -18.82 17.66 23.50
N THR A 247 -19.68 16.66 23.26
CA THR A 247 -19.38 15.59 22.29
C THR A 247 -19.34 16.12 20.86
N PHE A 248 -20.25 17.03 20.50
CA PHE A 248 -20.27 17.70 19.20
C PHE A 248 -19.01 18.51 18.94
N MET A 249 -18.50 19.24 19.94
CA MET A 249 -17.26 20.01 19.83
C MET A 249 -16.03 19.10 19.63
N LYS A 250 -15.96 17.98 20.36
CA LYS A 250 -14.90 16.96 20.18
C LYS A 250 -14.98 16.27 18.81
N ALA A 251 -16.19 15.99 18.32
CA ALA A 251 -16.39 15.41 17.00
C ALA A 251 -15.93 16.35 15.88
N GLN A 252 -16.21 17.66 15.99
CA GLN A 252 -15.68 18.64 15.04
C GLN A 252 -14.15 18.74 15.08
N ALA A 253 -13.54 18.68 16.27
CA ALA A 253 -12.08 18.73 16.40
C ALA A 253 -11.35 17.50 15.83
N THR A 254 -12.02 16.34 15.82
CA THR A 254 -11.46 15.08 15.30
C THR A 254 -11.81 14.82 13.84
N ALA A 255 -12.73 15.59 13.25
CA ALA A 255 -13.07 15.52 11.85
C ALA A 255 -11.89 15.99 10.98
N VAL A 256 -11.11 15.03 10.48
CA VAL A 256 -10.10 15.27 9.44
C VAL A 256 -10.84 15.80 8.20
N PRO A 257 -10.46 16.95 7.61
CA PRO A 257 -11.07 17.40 6.36
C PRO A 257 -10.97 16.29 5.32
N PRO A 258 -12.06 15.96 4.61
CA PRO A 258 -12.05 14.88 3.64
C PRO A 258 -10.98 15.18 2.58
N THR A 259 -10.07 14.22 2.40
CA THR A 259 -9.13 14.25 1.28
C THR A 259 -9.96 14.12 -0.01
N PRO A 260 -9.82 15.05 -0.97
CA PRO A 260 -10.55 14.96 -2.22
C PRO A 260 -9.94 13.83 -3.05
N GLY A 261 -10.58 12.65 -3.11
CA GLY A 261 -10.16 11.64 -4.07
C GLY A 261 -10.44 10.16 -3.84
N ALA A 262 -11.13 9.73 -2.77
CA ALA A 262 -11.48 8.32 -2.63
C ALA A 262 -12.91 8.16 -2.07
N ASP A 263 -13.69 7.28 -2.71
CA ASP A 263 -14.99 6.77 -2.24
C ASP A 263 -16.28 7.52 -2.59
N ALA A 264 -16.35 8.15 -3.77
CA ALA A 264 -17.61 8.67 -4.34
C ALA A 264 -18.40 7.66 -5.21
N LYS A 265 -18.07 6.35 -5.21
CA LYS A 265 -18.62 5.39 -6.19
C LYS A 265 -19.55 4.28 -5.68
N LYS A 266 -20.08 4.32 -4.45
CA LYS A 266 -20.92 3.20 -3.96
C LYS A 266 -22.26 3.52 -3.28
N ARG A 267 -22.83 4.72 -3.44
CA ARG A 267 -24.17 5.06 -2.89
C ARG A 267 -25.17 5.56 -3.95
N ARG A 268 -25.33 4.82 -5.04
CA ARG A 268 -26.40 5.09 -6.01
C ARG A 268 -27.20 3.84 -6.35
N LYS A 269 -28.15 3.48 -5.48
CA LYS A 269 -29.47 2.96 -5.89
C LYS A 269 -30.43 2.79 -4.70
N ARG A 270 -31.67 3.24 -4.92
CA ARG A 270 -32.90 3.14 -4.11
C ARG A 270 -33.17 4.34 -3.18
N LYS A 271 -33.94 5.30 -3.69
CA LYS A 271 -34.67 6.31 -2.89
C LYS A 271 -36.02 5.72 -2.53
N ASN A 272 -36.23 5.44 -1.24
CA ASN A 272 -37.54 5.27 -0.62
C ASN A 272 -37.84 6.55 0.17
N LYS A 273 -39.13 6.89 0.29
CA LYS A 273 -39.66 8.06 1.00
C LYS A 273 -39.14 8.17 2.45
N ASP A 274 -38.90 7.04 3.12
CA ASP A 274 -38.41 7.02 4.52
C ASP A 274 -36.97 7.55 4.65
N MET A 275 -36.11 7.34 3.64
CA MET A 275 -34.75 7.92 3.64
C MET A 275 -34.75 9.43 3.36
N GLU A 276 -35.87 10.01 2.91
CA GLU A 276 -36.01 11.43 2.56
C GLU A 276 -36.32 12.28 3.81
N GLU A 277 -37.18 11.77 4.68
CA GLU A 277 -37.44 12.37 6.00
C GLU A 277 -36.18 12.31 6.87
N ASP A 278 -35.45 11.18 6.85
CA ASP A 278 -34.17 11.03 7.55
C ASP A 278 -33.09 12.03 7.07
N GLU A 279 -32.96 12.25 5.75
CA GLU A 279 -31.98 13.22 5.21
C GLU A 279 -32.38 14.67 5.53
N GLU A 280 -33.67 15.01 5.44
CA GLU A 280 -34.22 16.32 5.83
C GLU A 280 -34.01 16.61 7.32
N GLU A 281 -34.47 15.70 8.17
CA GLU A 281 -34.36 15.82 9.62
C GLU A 281 -32.88 15.95 10.02
N SER A 282 -31.99 15.27 9.30
CA SER A 282 -30.55 15.42 9.50
C SER A 282 -30.01 16.81 9.11
N LEU A 283 -30.59 17.51 8.13
CA LEU A 283 -30.17 18.84 7.67
C LEU A 283 -30.69 19.94 8.57
N THR A 284 -31.93 19.79 9.06
CA THR A 284 -32.58 20.75 9.95
C THR A 284 -32.36 20.43 11.42
N LYS A 285 -31.57 19.40 11.78
CA LYS A 285 -31.22 19.12 13.17
C LYS A 285 -30.48 20.33 13.78
N PRO A 286 -31.03 21.00 14.80
CA PRO A 286 -30.38 22.12 15.45
C PRO A 286 -29.19 21.67 16.29
N HIS A 287 -28.30 22.60 16.58
CA HIS A 287 -27.26 22.45 17.59
C HIS A 287 -27.91 22.13 18.96
N PRO A 288 -27.31 21.25 19.79
CA PRO A 288 -27.88 20.83 21.07
C PRO A 288 -28.07 21.97 22.08
N LEU A 289 -27.32 23.06 21.94
CA LEU A 289 -27.51 24.30 22.69
C LEU A 289 -28.19 25.37 21.83
N PHE A 290 -29.11 26.09 22.44
CA PHE A 290 -29.86 27.20 21.87
C PHE A 290 -29.97 28.35 22.90
N LEU A 291 -30.35 29.53 22.44
CA LEU A 291 -30.55 30.70 23.30
C LEU A 291 -32.02 31.02 23.45
N LYS A 292 -32.45 31.33 24.67
CA LYS A 292 -33.75 31.94 24.92
C LYS A 292 -33.58 33.36 25.41
N LEU A 293 -34.25 34.29 24.72
CA LEU A 293 -34.29 35.70 25.03
C LEU A 293 -35.73 36.05 25.41
N LYS A 294 -35.91 36.53 26.65
CA LYS A 294 -37.24 36.92 27.16
C LYS A 294 -37.31 38.43 27.22
N ILE A 295 -38.24 39.00 26.47
CA ILE A 295 -38.54 40.43 26.45
C ILE A 295 -39.75 40.63 27.37
N PRO A 296 -39.58 41.34 28.50
CA PRO A 296 -40.68 41.62 29.40
C PRO A 296 -41.66 42.60 28.75
N PRO A 297 -42.93 42.60 29.19
CA PRO A 297 -43.90 43.59 28.75
C PRO A 297 -43.47 45.02 29.09
N GLN A 298 -43.96 46.01 28.33
CA GLN A 298 -43.69 47.40 28.67
C GLN A 298 -44.38 47.78 30.00
N PRO A 299 -43.76 48.65 30.81
CA PRO A 299 -44.30 49.05 32.11
C PRO A 299 -45.63 49.82 32.01
N GLU A 300 -45.99 50.31 30.82
CA GLU A 300 -47.25 51.00 30.54
C GLU A 300 -48.43 50.04 30.30
N ASP A 301 -48.14 48.76 30.06
CA ASP A 301 -49.16 47.75 29.79
C ASP A 301 -49.75 47.19 31.11
N PRO A 302 -51.08 47.01 31.20
CA PRO A 302 -51.70 46.43 32.39
C PRO A 302 -51.22 44.98 32.63
N PRO A 303 -50.83 44.61 33.86
CA PRO A 303 -50.18 43.33 34.18
C PRO A 303 -51.05 42.09 33.91
N SER A 304 -52.36 42.28 33.71
CA SER A 304 -53.31 41.22 33.38
C SER A 304 -53.30 40.80 31.90
N THR A 305 -52.67 41.57 31.01
CA THR A 305 -52.82 41.44 29.54
C THR A 305 -51.52 41.65 28.77
N ALA A 306 -50.46 42.12 29.42
CA ALA A 306 -49.20 42.42 28.77
C ALA A 306 -48.45 41.13 28.38
N PRO A 307 -48.20 40.88 27.08
CA PRO A 307 -47.55 39.64 26.64
C PRO A 307 -46.04 39.70 26.88
N THR A 308 -45.48 38.64 27.45
CA THR A 308 -44.04 38.39 27.44
C THR A 308 -43.68 37.70 26.14
N ILE A 309 -42.70 38.25 25.41
CA ILE A 309 -42.22 37.67 24.16
C ILE A 309 -40.99 36.82 24.48
N THR A 310 -41.04 35.53 24.12
CA THR A 310 -39.88 34.64 24.21
C THR A 310 -39.39 34.31 22.82
N LEU A 311 -38.13 34.63 22.53
CA LEU A 311 -37.44 34.29 21.30
C LEU A 311 -36.45 33.16 21.56
N THR A 312 -36.57 32.08 20.80
CA THR A 312 -35.65 30.94 20.87
C THR A 312 -34.78 30.92 19.61
N PHE A 313 -33.48 31.18 19.77
CA PHE A 313 -32.49 31.13 18.68
C PHE A 313 -31.80 29.79 18.66
N SER A 314 -31.96 29.04 17.57
CA SER A 314 -31.28 27.77 17.32
C SER A 314 -30.33 27.90 16.13
N TYR A 315 -29.26 27.10 16.10
CA TYR A 315 -28.31 27.10 14.98
C TYR A 315 -28.36 25.79 14.21
N LEU A 316 -28.60 25.86 12.90
CA LEU A 316 -28.62 24.70 12.03
C LEU A 316 -27.21 24.46 11.48
N THR A 317 -26.50 23.51 12.07
CA THR A 317 -25.05 23.33 11.83
C THR A 317 -24.71 22.98 10.38
N LYS A 318 -25.54 22.15 9.71
CA LYS A 318 -25.33 21.76 8.31
C LYS A 318 -25.74 22.85 7.32
N LEU A 319 -26.77 23.62 7.64
CA LEU A 319 -27.24 24.74 6.82
C LEU A 319 -26.52 26.05 7.13
N GLN A 320 -25.72 26.09 8.20
CA GLN A 320 -24.96 27.26 8.65
C GLN A 320 -25.81 28.53 8.73
N ILE A 321 -26.96 28.44 9.39
CA ILE A 321 -27.91 29.55 9.60
C ILE A 321 -28.49 29.52 11.00
N VAL A 322 -28.83 30.69 11.53
CA VAL A 322 -29.64 30.83 12.75
C VAL A 322 -31.11 30.76 12.38
N VAL A 323 -31.92 30.11 13.20
CA VAL A 323 -33.38 30.10 13.09
C VAL A 323 -34.02 30.59 14.39
N VAL A 324 -35.16 31.27 14.26
CA VAL A 324 -35.87 31.87 15.40
C VAL A 324 -37.25 31.26 15.52
N GLN A 325 -37.57 30.76 16.71
CA GLN A 325 -38.94 30.49 17.14
C GLN A 325 -39.40 31.58 18.10
N HIS A 326 -40.69 31.87 18.10
CA HIS A 326 -41.27 32.88 18.97
C HIS A 326 -42.48 32.32 19.70
N GLU A 327 -42.62 32.70 20.97
CA GLU A 327 -43.76 32.35 21.81
C GLU A 327 -44.24 33.61 22.54
N LEU A 328 -45.56 33.84 22.54
CA LEU A 328 -46.22 34.86 23.37
C LEU A 328 -46.86 34.17 24.58
N SER A 329 -46.79 34.80 25.75
CA SER A 329 -47.46 34.30 26.95
C SER A 329 -49.00 34.42 26.90
N SER A 330 -49.56 35.16 25.94
CA SER A 330 -51.00 35.29 25.75
C SER A 330 -51.61 34.01 25.15
N LYS A 331 -52.89 33.74 25.44
CA LYS A 331 -53.59 32.51 25.00
C LYS A 331 -53.91 32.48 23.50
N GLU A 332 -53.66 33.56 22.79
CA GLU A 332 -53.93 33.68 21.35
C GLU A 332 -52.67 33.30 20.58
N LYS A 333 -52.75 32.20 19.81
CA LYS A 333 -51.71 31.85 18.83
C LYS A 333 -51.80 32.84 17.68
N GLU A 334 -51.10 33.96 17.81
CA GLU A 334 -50.93 34.90 16.70
C GLU A 334 -50.11 34.26 15.56
N PRO A 335 -50.40 34.61 14.30
CA PRO A 335 -49.55 34.28 13.15
C PRO A 335 -48.13 34.84 13.36
N SER A 336 -47.19 34.43 12.51
CA SER A 336 -45.76 34.79 12.64
C SER A 336 -45.53 36.31 12.64
N PHE A 337 -45.65 36.97 13.80
CA PHE A 337 -45.66 38.43 13.92
C PHE A 337 -44.28 39.05 13.65
N LEU A 338 -43.23 38.22 13.67
CA LEU A 338 -41.87 38.60 13.27
C LEU A 338 -41.68 38.55 11.74
N GLN A 339 -42.66 38.02 11.01
CA GLN A 339 -42.61 37.99 9.56
C GLN A 339 -42.62 39.42 9.01
N ASP A 340 -41.64 39.73 8.16
CA ASP A 340 -41.51 41.04 7.52
C ASP A 340 -41.35 42.20 8.54
N LEU A 341 -40.75 41.93 9.73
CA LEU A 341 -40.27 42.95 10.67
C LEU A 341 -39.37 43.97 9.96
N PHE A 342 -38.58 43.50 8.99
CA PHE A 342 -37.88 44.32 8.01
C PHE A 342 -38.39 44.02 6.60
N PRO A 343 -38.32 44.97 5.66
CA PRO A 343 -38.76 44.75 4.29
C PRO A 343 -38.08 43.55 3.63
N ASN A 344 -38.88 42.66 3.04
CA ASN A 344 -38.41 41.43 2.38
C ASN A 344 -37.69 40.44 3.30
N ASP A 345 -38.10 40.34 4.57
CA ASP A 345 -37.56 39.41 5.55
C ASP A 345 -38.65 38.52 6.16
N SER A 346 -39.30 37.74 5.31
CA SER A 346 -40.40 36.85 5.71
C SER A 346 -39.93 35.59 6.46
N GLY A 347 -38.62 35.32 6.49
CA GLY A 347 -38.06 34.11 7.11
C GLY A 347 -38.53 32.80 6.46
N ILE A 348 -39.09 32.84 5.25
CA ILE A 348 -39.59 31.65 4.54
C ILE A 348 -38.44 30.86 3.89
N PHE A 349 -37.41 31.54 3.40
CA PHE A 349 -36.29 30.91 2.72
C PHE A 349 -34.97 31.23 3.41
N SER A 350 -34.01 30.32 3.31
CA SER A 350 -32.68 30.55 3.86
C SER A 350 -32.03 31.77 3.21
N PRO A 351 -31.40 32.67 3.99
CA PRO A 351 -30.67 33.81 3.46
C PRO A 351 -29.31 33.41 2.86
N LEU A 352 -28.79 32.21 3.20
CA LEU A 352 -27.56 31.68 2.60
C LEU A 352 -27.87 30.98 1.26
N VAL A 353 -27.35 31.52 0.16
CA VAL A 353 -27.60 31.03 -1.22
C VAL A 353 -27.17 29.57 -1.42
N ALA A 354 -26.15 29.10 -0.72
CA ALA A 354 -25.75 27.68 -0.79
C ALA A 354 -26.90 26.73 -0.43
N ASN A 355 -27.80 27.15 0.46
CA ASN A 355 -28.93 26.35 0.89
C ASN A 355 -30.03 26.22 -0.17
N ASP A 356 -30.03 27.06 -1.22
CA ASP A 356 -30.92 26.87 -2.38
C ASP A 356 -30.62 25.58 -3.14
N TYR A 357 -29.42 25.03 -2.96
CA TYR A 357 -28.97 23.79 -3.57
C TYR A 357 -28.94 22.63 -2.58
N LEU A 358 -28.69 22.92 -1.29
CA LEU A 358 -28.59 21.90 -0.23
C LEU A 358 -29.96 21.53 0.35
N TYR A 359 -30.86 22.50 0.54
CA TYR A 359 -32.18 22.32 1.15
C TYR A 359 -33.28 22.47 0.10
N ILE A 360 -33.31 21.52 -0.84
CA ILE A 360 -34.26 21.51 -1.96
C ILE A 360 -35.41 20.54 -1.73
N ASN A 361 -36.58 20.91 -2.22
CA ASN A 361 -37.66 19.97 -2.44
C ASN A 361 -37.35 19.15 -3.71
N ILE A 362 -37.16 17.84 -3.57
CA ILE A 362 -36.72 16.96 -4.67
C ILE A 362 -37.73 16.94 -5.82
N ASN A 363 -39.03 17.06 -5.53
CA ASN A 363 -40.09 17.01 -6.54
C ASN A 363 -40.15 18.29 -7.37
N THR A 364 -40.04 19.45 -6.72
CA THR A 364 -40.11 20.75 -7.41
C THR A 364 -38.73 21.25 -7.87
N ARG A 365 -37.65 20.67 -7.32
CA ARG A 365 -36.25 21.12 -7.45
C ARG A 365 -36.06 22.60 -7.13
N ARG A 366 -36.87 23.10 -6.19
CA ARG A 366 -36.83 24.46 -5.68
C ARG A 366 -36.37 24.48 -4.22
N PRO A 367 -35.84 25.61 -3.73
CA PRO A 367 -35.55 25.80 -2.32
C PRO A 367 -36.78 25.48 -1.47
N ARG A 368 -36.57 24.77 -0.37
CA ARG A 368 -37.65 24.43 0.55
C ARG A 368 -37.92 25.57 1.52
N ALA A 369 -39.20 25.76 1.84
CA ALA A 369 -39.65 26.80 2.76
C ALA A 369 -39.56 26.35 4.22
N PHE A 370 -39.15 27.26 5.10
CA PHE A 370 -39.23 27.14 6.54
C PHE A 370 -40.62 27.60 7.03
N ASN A 371 -41.13 26.97 8.07
CA ASN A 371 -42.43 27.29 8.67
C ASN A 371 -42.42 27.05 10.19
N ASP A 372 -43.40 27.60 10.90
CA ASP A 372 -43.40 27.55 12.37
C ASP A 372 -43.83 26.18 12.94
N THR A 373 -44.44 25.31 12.12
CA THR A 373 -44.99 24.02 12.59
C THR A 373 -44.06 22.84 12.42
N ASN A 374 -43.28 22.79 11.33
CA ASN A 374 -42.47 21.62 10.96
C ASN A 374 -40.97 21.93 10.92
N SER A 375 -40.57 23.18 11.19
CA SER A 375 -39.18 23.58 11.19
C SER A 375 -38.74 24.04 12.58
N PRO A 376 -37.43 23.95 12.89
CA PRO A 376 -36.85 24.42 14.16
C PRO A 376 -36.92 25.95 14.34
N GLY A 377 -37.53 26.68 13.39
CA GLY A 377 -37.71 28.13 13.41
C GLY A 377 -37.49 28.75 12.04
N ARG A 378 -37.72 30.06 11.94
CA ARG A 378 -37.54 30.81 10.69
C ARG A 378 -36.15 31.44 10.59
N PRO A 379 -35.45 31.30 9.46
CA PRO A 379 -34.15 31.91 9.23
C PRO A 379 -34.28 33.36 8.75
N TYR A 380 -34.70 34.25 9.64
CA TYR A 380 -34.75 35.68 9.35
C TYR A 380 -33.36 36.26 9.05
N LYS A 381 -33.27 37.22 8.13
CA LYS A 381 -32.05 37.96 7.82
C LYS A 381 -31.57 38.76 9.02
N TRP A 382 -32.48 39.42 9.74
CA TRP A 382 -32.11 40.19 10.93
C TRP A 382 -31.43 39.31 11.99
N ALA A 383 -31.91 38.07 12.18
CA ALA A 383 -31.32 37.14 13.13
C ALA A 383 -29.90 36.73 12.75
N GLN A 384 -29.61 36.61 11.44
CA GLN A 384 -28.24 36.38 10.96
C GLN A 384 -27.35 37.59 11.28
N THR A 385 -27.85 38.80 11.02
CA THR A 385 -27.11 40.04 11.29
C THR A 385 -26.75 40.19 12.76
N VAL A 386 -27.69 39.91 13.68
CA VAL A 386 -27.41 39.90 15.14
C VAL A 386 -26.39 38.82 15.47
N GLY A 387 -26.43 37.66 14.80
CA GLY A 387 -25.40 36.61 14.90
C GLY A 387 -24.08 36.92 14.19
N CYS A 388 -23.83 38.16 13.75
CA CYS A 388 -22.64 38.57 12.99
C CYS A 388 -22.43 37.76 11.70
N MET A 389 -23.49 37.20 11.13
CA MET A 389 -23.48 36.47 9.87
C MET A 389 -23.94 37.40 8.76
N THR A 390 -23.04 37.76 7.86
CA THR A 390 -23.36 38.58 6.69
C THR A 390 -23.42 37.71 5.44
N PHE A 391 -24.57 37.73 4.77
CA PHE A 391 -24.75 37.07 3.48
C PHE A 391 -24.85 38.11 2.36
N PRO A 392 -24.35 37.80 1.15
CA PRO A 392 -24.53 38.69 0.01
C PRO A 392 -26.00 39.00 -0.23
N ALA A 393 -26.31 40.26 -0.52
CA ALA A 393 -27.66 40.63 -0.92
C ALA A 393 -28.05 39.85 -2.18
N ARG A 394 -29.25 39.28 -2.18
CA ARG A 394 -29.85 38.75 -3.41
C ARG A 394 -30.27 39.93 -4.26
N ASP A 395 -29.77 39.99 -5.50
CA ASP A 395 -30.43 40.79 -6.54
C ASP A 395 -31.90 40.38 -6.58
N SER A 396 -32.80 41.31 -6.88
CA SER A 396 -34.27 41.23 -6.80
C SER A 396 -34.94 40.12 -7.65
N GLY A 397 -34.21 39.07 -8.03
CA GLY A 397 -34.72 37.83 -8.57
C GLY A 397 -35.37 36.97 -7.49
N ASP A 398 -36.66 36.75 -7.66
CA ASP A 398 -37.53 35.91 -6.87
C ASP A 398 -36.90 34.52 -6.61
N ALA A 399 -36.60 34.20 -5.34
CA ALA A 399 -35.98 32.92 -4.94
C ALA A 399 -36.82 31.70 -5.37
N SER A 400 -38.11 31.91 -5.63
CA SER A 400 -39.04 30.93 -6.18
C SER A 400 -38.70 30.45 -7.60
N ASN A 401 -37.83 31.15 -8.35
CA ASN A 401 -37.48 30.84 -9.73
C ASN A 401 -36.13 30.14 -9.94
N ILE A 402 -35.37 29.88 -8.87
CA ILE A 402 -34.06 29.20 -8.97
C ILE A 402 -34.28 27.69 -9.15
N LYS A 403 -33.88 27.14 -10.29
CA LYS A 403 -33.78 25.69 -10.52
C LYS A 403 -32.32 25.25 -10.32
N ALA A 404 -32.09 24.29 -9.43
CA ALA A 404 -30.77 23.71 -9.25
C ALA A 404 -30.23 23.10 -10.56
N PRO A 405 -28.96 23.36 -10.96
CA PRO A 405 -28.38 22.85 -12.19
C PRO A 405 -28.23 21.32 -12.14
N MET A 406 -28.33 20.68 -13.32
CA MET A 406 -28.00 19.26 -13.43
C MET A 406 -26.53 19.06 -13.07
N ALA A 407 -26.25 18.21 -12.08
CA ALA A 407 -24.91 17.69 -11.88
C ALA A 407 -24.46 17.05 -13.20
N ARG A 408 -23.40 17.59 -13.82
CA ARG A 408 -22.80 17.03 -15.03
C ARG A 408 -22.52 15.56 -14.77
N GLN A 409 -23.12 14.70 -15.59
CA GLN A 409 -22.78 13.28 -15.61
C GLN A 409 -21.34 13.17 -16.10
N SER A 410 -20.42 12.82 -15.20
CA SER A 410 -19.06 12.38 -15.52
C SER A 410 -18.83 11.02 -14.89
#